data_AF-A0A1A5XNQ3-F1
#
_entry.id   AF-A0A1A5XNQ3-F1
#
_cell.length_a   1.000
_cell.length_b   1.000
_cell.length_c   1.000
_cell.angle_alpha   90.00
_cell.angle_beta   90.00
_cell.angle_gamma   90.00
#
_symmetry.space_group_name_H-M   'P 1'
#
loop_
_entity.id
_entity.type
_entity.pdbx_description
1 polymer ?
#
loop_
_entity_poly.entity_id
_entity_poly.type
_entity_poly.pdbx_seq_one_letter_code
_entity_poly.pdbx_strand_id
1 'polypeptide(L)' 'MRTTVTLDDALYEKALEMADPGMEKADLFREAVKTFVRVQAAKRLAALGGSAPEMADIARRRDDTPAS' A
#
# COMPACT_ATOMS: atom_id res chain seq x y z
N MET A 1 -18.63 2.18 13.62
CA MET A 1 -19.41 3.11 12.78
C MET A 1 -20.07 2.30 11.66
N ARG A 2 -21.38 2.46 11.42
CA ARG A 2 -22.09 1.75 10.35
C ARG A 2 -22.35 2.73 9.22
N THR A 3 -21.86 2.40 8.02
CA THR A 3 -21.97 3.25 6.84
C THR A 3 -22.50 2.41 5.69
N THR A 4 -23.49 2.94 4.97
CA THR A 4 -24.02 2.33 3.74
C THR A 4 -23.43 3.08 2.55
N VAL A 5 -22.91 2.36 1.57
CA VAL A 5 -22.33 2.92 0.34
C VAL A 5 -22.94 2.21 -0.87
N THR A 6 -23.11 2.94 -1.96
CA THR A 6 -23.50 2.37 -3.25
C THR A 6 -22.23 2.00 -4.02
N LEU A 7 -22.18 0.77 -4.54
CA LEU A 7 -21.06 0.26 -5.31
C LEU A 7 -21.58 -0.35 -6.61
N ASP A 8 -20.76 -0.31 -7.65
CA ASP A 8 -21.02 -1.02 -8.89
C ASP A 8 -20.92 -2.54 -8.69
N ASP A 9 -21.94 -3.28 -9.16
CA ASP A 9 -22.04 -4.72 -8.95
C ASP A 9 -20.91 -5.48 -9.68
N ALA A 10 -20.52 -5.06 -10.89
CA ALA A 10 -19.44 -5.72 -11.63
C ALA A 10 -18.08 -5.49 -10.97
N LEU A 11 -17.88 -4.33 -10.34
CA LEU A 11 -16.69 -4.08 -9.52
C LEU A 11 -16.70 -4.96 -8.25
N TYR A 12 -17.85 -5.10 -7.61
CA TYR A 12 -18.00 -5.93 -6.43
C TYR A 12 -17.77 -7.43 -6.73
N GLU A 13 -18.29 -7.93 -7.83
CA GLU A 13 -18.06 -9.32 -8.28
C GLU A 13 -16.58 -9.59 -8.53
N LYS A 14 -15.89 -8.72 -9.27
CA LYS A 14 -14.44 -8.85 -9.48
C LYS A 14 -13.65 -8.86 -8.18
N ALA A 15 -14.07 -8.05 -7.21
CA ALA A 15 -13.42 -8.01 -5.92
C ALA A 15 -13.63 -9.31 -5.13
N LEU A 16 -14.79 -9.96 -5.27
CA LEU A 16 -15.06 -11.28 -4.68
C LEU A 16 -14.28 -12.40 -5.36
N GLU A 17 -14.11 -12.37 -6.69
CA GLU A 17 -13.30 -13.36 -7.41
C GLU A 17 -11.83 -13.37 -6.96
N MET A 18 -11.33 -12.20 -6.53
CA MET A 18 -9.95 -12.01 -6.08
C MET A 18 -9.80 -12.12 -4.55
N ALA A 19 -10.92 -12.20 -3.81
CA ALA A 19 -10.90 -12.26 -2.36
C ALA A 19 -10.47 -13.63 -1.86
N ASP A 20 -9.85 -13.67 -0.69
CA ASP A 20 -9.49 -14.92 -0.06
C ASP A 20 -10.74 -15.75 0.30
N PRO A 21 -10.65 -17.10 0.25
CA PRO A 21 -11.76 -17.96 0.64
C PRO A 21 -12.22 -17.65 2.07
N GLY A 22 -13.51 -17.35 2.22
CA GLY A 22 -14.12 -17.04 3.53
C GLY A 22 -13.98 -15.58 3.98
N MET A 23 -13.46 -14.69 3.13
CA MET A 23 -13.44 -13.25 3.44
C MET A 23 -14.87 -12.69 3.52
N GLU A 24 -15.19 -12.01 4.63
CA GLU A 24 -16.48 -11.33 4.77
C GLU A 24 -16.53 -10.03 3.97
N LYS A 25 -17.74 -9.60 3.58
CA LYS A 25 -17.94 -8.35 2.84
C LYS A 25 -17.32 -7.15 3.57
N ALA A 26 -17.46 -7.10 4.90
CA ALA A 26 -16.93 -6.02 5.72
C ALA A 26 -15.38 -5.95 5.67
N ASP A 27 -14.73 -7.11 5.60
CA ASP A 27 -13.27 -7.20 5.51
C ASP A 27 -12.78 -6.75 4.13
N LEU A 28 -13.49 -7.11 3.06
CA LEU A 28 -13.20 -6.63 1.71
C LEU A 28 -13.23 -5.09 1.65
N PHE A 29 -14.27 -4.46 2.22
CA PHE A 29 -14.35 -3.00 2.28
C PHE A 29 -13.24 -2.38 3.16
N ARG A 30 -12.91 -3.02 4.29
CA ARG A 30 -11.84 -2.56 5.18
C ARG A 30 -10.48 -2.60 4.47
N GLU A 31 -10.19 -3.68 3.76
CA GLU A 31 -8.94 -3.80 2.99
C GLU A 31 -8.88 -2.86 1.79
N ALA A 32 -10.00 -2.63 1.10
CA ALA A 32 -10.08 -1.63 0.05
C ALA A 32 -9.73 -0.22 0.57
N VAL A 33 -10.27 0.17 1.73
CA VAL A 33 -9.98 1.47 2.35
C VAL A 33 -8.53 1.56 2.82
N LYS A 34 -7.98 0.52 3.47
CA LYS A 34 -6.56 0.48 3.86
C LYS A 34 -5.64 0.63 2.65
N THR A 35 -5.94 -0.09 1.57
CA THR A 35 -5.18 -0.05 0.32
C THR A 35 -5.26 1.33 -0.31
N PHE A 36 -6.45 1.94 -0.35
CA PHE A 36 -6.61 3.31 -0.84
C PHE A 36 -5.74 4.31 -0.07
N VAL A 37 -5.76 4.25 1.27
CA VAL A 37 -4.92 5.12 2.11
C VAL A 37 -3.44 4.91 1.78
N ARG A 38 -2.99 3.65 1.67
CA ARG A 38 -1.60 3.33 1.32
C ARG A 38 -1.20 3.90 -0.04
N VAL A 39 -2.05 3.73 -1.06
CA VAL A 39 -1.79 4.24 -2.42
C VAL A 39 -1.76 5.77 -2.43
N GLN A 40 -2.69 6.44 -1.75
CA GLN A 40 -2.71 7.90 -1.69
C GLN A 40 -1.51 8.46 -0.91
N ALA A 41 -1.14 7.81 0.20
CA ALA A 41 0.07 8.16 0.93
C ALA A 41 1.33 8.02 0.06
N ALA A 42 1.47 6.90 -0.67
CA ALA A 42 2.57 6.68 -1.60
C ALA A 42 2.58 7.73 -2.73
N LYS A 43 1.42 8.05 -3.32
CA LYS A 43 1.30 9.11 -4.33
C LYS A 43 1.71 10.49 -3.79
N ARG A 44 1.29 10.83 -2.57
CA ARG A 44 1.69 12.08 -1.91
C ARG A 44 3.21 12.12 -1.67
N LEU A 45 3.79 11.03 -1.18
CA LEU A 45 5.24 10.91 -1.00
C LEU A 45 6.00 11.01 -2.32
N ALA A 46 5.53 10.36 -3.39
CA ALA A 46 6.12 10.46 -4.71
C ALA A 46 6.01 11.87 -5.30
N ALA A 47 4.88 12.55 -5.08
CA ALA A 47 4.67 13.93 -5.52
C ALA A 47 5.52 14.95 -4.74
N LEU A 48 5.90 14.65 -3.49
CA LEU A 48 6.95 15.37 -2.76
C LEU A 48 8.35 15.17 -3.35
N GLY A 49 8.44 14.40 -4.44
CA GLY A 49 9.55 14.45 -5.38
C GLY A 49 10.72 13.56 -5.03
N GLY A 50 10.55 12.53 -4.17
CA GLY A 50 11.69 11.76 -3.67
C GLY A 50 12.76 12.74 -3.18
N SER A 51 12.40 13.51 -2.14
CA SER A 51 12.77 14.89 -1.78
C SER A 51 14.24 15.35 -1.82
N ALA A 52 15.16 14.52 -2.29
CA ALA A 52 16.52 14.88 -2.62
C ALA A 52 17.01 14.03 -3.82
N PRO A 53 16.65 14.39 -5.06
CA PRO A 53 17.20 13.76 -6.26
C PRO A 53 18.73 13.92 -6.37
N GLU A 54 19.28 14.91 -5.68
CA GLU A 54 20.72 15.14 -5.50
C GLU A 54 21.25 14.66 -4.13
N MET A 55 20.50 13.79 -3.42
CA MET A 55 20.97 13.22 -2.15
C MET A 55 22.30 12.52 -2.37
N ALA A 56 23.32 12.93 -1.63
CA ALA A 56 24.62 12.26 -1.66
C ALA A 56 24.45 10.79 -1.27
N ASP A 57 25.10 9.89 -2.04
CA ASP A 57 25.03 8.45 -1.81
C ASP A 57 25.58 8.12 -0.41
N ILE A 58 24.83 7.35 0.37
CA ILE A 58 25.23 7.03 1.76
C ILE A 58 26.31 5.97 1.70
N ALA A 59 27.47 6.24 2.31
CA ALA A 59 28.58 5.29 2.35
C ALA A 59 28.13 3.93 2.89
N ARG A 60 28.21 2.89 2.05
CA ARG A 60 27.93 1.51 2.46
C ARG A 60 28.94 1.13 3.54
N ARG A 61 28.46 0.87 4.75
CA ARG A 61 29.27 0.29 5.83
C ARG A 61 29.64 -1.13 5.40
N ARG A 62 30.83 -1.29 4.82
CA ARG A 62 31.49 -2.60 4.78
C ARG A 62 32.02 -2.81 6.18
N ASP A 63 31.62 -3.89 6.84
CA ASP A 63 32.31 -4.32 8.04
C ASP A 63 33.75 -4.60 7.61
N ASP A 64 34.67 -3.72 8.00
CA ASP A 64 36.09 -4.04 8.07
C ASP A 64 36.25 -5.09 9.16
N THR A 65 35.88 -6.33 8.85
CA THR A 65 36.40 -7.49 9.56
C THR A 65 37.67 -7.89 8.84
N PRO A 66 38.86 -7.46 9.29
CA PRO A 66 40.06 -8.16 8.91
C PRO A 66 39.92 -9.56 9.51
N ALA A 67 39.76 -10.56 8.64
CA ALA A 67 40.00 -11.94 9.03
C ALA A 67 41.44 -12.02 9.54
N SER A 68 41.61 -12.29 10.83
CA SER A 68 42.87 -12.63 11.47
C SER A 68 42.68 -13.94 12.21
#